data_AF-A0A2U1VIT3-F1
#
_entry.id   AF-A0A2U1VIT3-F1
#
_cell.length_a   1.000
_cell.length_b   1.000
_cell.length_c   1.000
_cell.angle_alpha   90.00
_cell.angle_beta   90.00
_cell.angle_gamma   90.00
#
_symmetry.space_group_name_H-M   'P 1'
#
loop_
_entity.id
_entity.type
_entity.pdbx_description
1 polymer ?
#
loop_
_entity_poly.entity_id
_entity_poly.type
_entity_poly.pdbx_seq_one_letter_code
_entity_poly.pdbx_strand_id
1 'polypeptide(L)'
;MEIGQTDGARSRLVAPGAQPLTAAGGRTAKLTYYTPMLRGFEIGASYTPLPRGNGEVPDPREALHMVEAAVRQTTRVGGVSARLTAGTSRARVRDWSRRLPRESWIVGTQLAWRSVTLDGDLRRQEEADGVSVRSWNAAVAYARGAMTLSLRLRRAAPDGAAPTDRYLADLSYQVTPRWELVADTNLETGPESAGAVMKLGARMTF
;
A
#
# COMPACT_ATOMS: atom_id res chain seq x y z
N MET A 1 -20.75 7.68 0.20
CA MET A 1 -20.33 7.68 1.61
C MET A 1 -20.43 6.26 2.11
N GLU A 2 -19.40 5.77 2.76
CA GLU A 2 -19.29 4.40 3.26
C GLU A 2 -19.07 4.45 4.78
N ILE A 3 -19.83 3.65 5.52
CA ILE A 3 -19.75 3.55 6.99
C ILE A 3 -19.68 2.07 7.34
N GLY A 4 -18.72 1.67 8.18
CA GLY A 4 -18.60 0.30 8.67
C GLY A 4 -17.18 -0.23 8.57
N GLN A 5 -17.03 -1.54 8.41
CA GLN A 5 -15.74 -2.18 8.17
C GLN A 5 -15.37 -2.04 6.69
N THR A 6 -14.92 -0.85 6.31
CA THR A 6 -14.60 -0.52 4.92
C THR A 6 -13.13 -0.16 4.77
N ASP A 7 -12.66 -0.07 3.53
CA ASP A 7 -11.32 0.43 3.24
C ASP A 7 -11.21 1.94 3.52
N GLY A 8 -10.02 2.35 3.97
CA GLY A 8 -9.68 3.77 4.11
C GLY A 8 -9.47 4.42 2.76
N ALA A 9 -9.57 5.75 2.69
CA ALA A 9 -9.43 6.50 1.44
C ALA A 9 -8.09 6.23 0.74
N ARG A 10 -7.01 6.10 1.52
CA ARG A 10 -5.68 5.75 0.98
C ARG A 10 -5.64 4.35 0.40
N SER A 11 -6.24 3.36 1.06
CA SER A 11 -6.28 1.98 0.58
C SER A 11 -6.95 1.85 -0.79
N ARG A 12 -7.96 2.68 -1.07
CA ARG A 12 -8.70 2.63 -2.34
C ARG A 12 -8.10 3.49 -3.45
N LEU A 13 -7.68 4.72 -3.12
CA LEU A 13 -7.28 5.71 -4.13
C LEU A 13 -5.81 5.68 -4.46
N VAL A 14 -4.96 5.41 -3.46
CA VAL A 14 -3.55 5.21 -3.76
C VAL A 14 -3.45 3.88 -4.47
N ALA A 15 -2.78 3.88 -5.62
CA ALA A 15 -2.63 2.67 -6.41
C ALA A 15 -2.07 1.57 -5.50
N PRO A 16 -2.46 0.30 -5.71
CA PRO A 16 -1.82 -0.81 -5.03
C PRO A 16 -0.37 -0.90 -5.52
N GLY A 17 0.48 0.00 -5.04
CA GLY A 17 1.89 -0.27 -4.93
C GLY A 17 2.03 -1.48 -4.03
N ALA A 18 2.95 -2.36 -4.36
CA ALA A 18 2.96 -3.71 -3.84
C ALA A 18 3.30 -3.86 -2.35
N GLN A 19 3.47 -2.75 -1.63
CA GLN A 19 3.53 -2.75 -0.18
C GLN A 19 2.14 -2.37 0.37
N PRO A 20 1.52 -3.23 1.20
CA PRO A 20 0.26 -2.89 1.83
C PRO A 20 0.42 -1.60 2.64
N LEU A 21 -0.55 -0.71 2.53
CA LEU A 21 -0.60 0.47 3.37
C LEU A 21 -0.85 0.03 4.82
N THR A 22 -0.08 0.57 5.76
CA THR A 22 -0.37 0.38 7.19
C THR A 22 -1.68 1.10 7.49
N ALA A 23 -2.77 0.35 7.56
CA ALA A 23 -4.10 0.86 7.84
C ALA A 23 -4.56 0.37 9.22
N ALA A 24 -5.44 1.14 9.87
CA ALA A 24 -6.19 0.63 11.01
C ALA A 24 -6.89 -0.67 10.59
N GLY A 25 -6.59 -1.76 11.29
CA GLY A 25 -6.93 -3.13 10.87
C GLY A 25 -8.40 -3.29 10.48
N GLY A 26 -8.67 -4.23 9.55
CA GLY A 26 -9.97 -4.38 8.85
C GLY A 26 -11.20 -4.63 9.73
N ARG A 27 -11.03 -4.79 11.05
CA ARG A 27 -12.14 -4.95 12.02
C ARG A 27 -12.61 -3.63 12.65
N THR A 28 -11.96 -2.52 12.32
CA THR A 28 -12.28 -1.20 12.90
C THR A 28 -13.32 -0.50 12.05
N ALA A 29 -14.35 0.08 12.68
CA ALA A 29 -15.34 0.89 11.98
C ALA A 29 -14.67 2.15 11.41
N LYS A 30 -14.98 2.48 10.16
CA LYS A 30 -14.48 3.66 9.44
C LYS A 30 -15.62 4.44 8.84
N LEU A 31 -15.43 5.73 8.74
CA LEU A 31 -16.24 6.62 7.93
C LEU A 31 -15.37 7.06 6.75
N THR A 32 -15.82 6.76 5.53
CA THR A 32 -15.07 7.12 4.31
C THR A 32 -15.97 7.84 3.32
N TYR A 33 -15.45 8.92 2.74
CA TYR A 33 -16.09 9.70 1.69
C TYR A 33 -15.20 9.78 0.46
N TYR A 34 -15.82 9.71 -0.72
CA TYR A 34 -15.17 9.85 -2.01
C TYR A 34 -15.97 10.81 -2.87
N THR A 35 -15.29 11.67 -3.61
CA THR A 35 -15.92 12.48 -4.66
C THR A 35 -16.25 11.58 -5.85
N PRO A 36 -17.32 11.87 -6.62
CA PRO A 36 -17.48 11.29 -7.94
C PRO A 36 -16.23 11.51 -8.81
N MET A 37 -15.90 10.55 -9.67
CA MET A 37 -14.78 10.68 -10.58
C MET A 37 -15.08 11.72 -11.66
N LEU A 38 -14.29 12.79 -11.73
CA LEU A 38 -14.45 13.88 -12.69
C LEU A 38 -13.21 13.97 -13.59
N ARG A 39 -13.34 13.62 -14.87
CA ARG A 39 -12.23 13.66 -15.85
C ARG A 39 -10.96 12.94 -15.38
N GLY A 40 -11.11 11.77 -14.76
CA GLY A 40 -9.96 11.04 -14.24
C GLY A 40 -9.61 11.34 -12.80
N PHE A 41 -10.14 12.43 -12.23
CA PHE A 41 -9.80 12.92 -10.91
C PHE A 41 -10.75 12.41 -9.84
N GLU A 42 -10.22 12.01 -8.69
CA GLU A 42 -10.97 11.54 -7.53
C GLU A 42 -10.24 11.92 -6.23
N ILE A 43 -11.01 12.36 -5.23
CA ILE A 43 -10.53 12.66 -3.88
C ILE A 43 -11.28 11.75 -2.91
N GLY A 44 -10.59 11.30 -1.86
CA GLY A 44 -11.18 10.56 -0.76
C GLY A 44 -10.63 11.01 0.57
N ALA A 45 -11.46 10.91 1.60
CA ALA A 45 -11.08 11.13 2.99
C ALA A 45 -11.70 10.05 3.88
N SER A 46 -10.97 9.59 4.88
CA SER A 46 -11.46 8.64 5.87
C SER A 46 -11.14 9.07 7.30
N TYR A 47 -12.03 8.71 8.22
CA TYR A 47 -11.86 8.82 9.66
C TYR A 47 -12.06 7.45 10.29
N THR A 48 -11.13 7.04 11.15
CA THR A 48 -11.19 5.79 11.90
C THR A 48 -11.04 6.07 13.39
N PRO A 49 -12.07 5.88 14.23
CA PRO A 49 -11.89 5.80 15.67
C PRO A 49 -11.07 4.56 16.02
N LEU A 50 -10.02 4.70 16.83
CA LEU A 50 -9.24 3.56 17.32
C LEU A 50 -9.78 3.13 18.70
N PRO A 51 -9.56 1.87 19.13
CA PRO A 51 -10.06 1.38 20.41
C PRO A 51 -9.70 2.35 21.54
N ARG A 52 -10.73 2.72 22.32
CA ARG A 52 -10.66 3.73 23.40
C ARG A 52 -9.58 3.36 24.42
N GLY A 53 -9.02 4.38 25.07
CA GLY A 53 -8.09 4.24 26.19
C GLY A 53 -8.67 3.41 27.34
N ASN A 54 -7.84 3.05 28.31
CA ASN A 54 -8.19 2.14 29.41
C ASN A 54 -9.19 2.74 30.44
N GLY A 55 -9.84 3.87 30.13
CA GLY A 55 -10.75 4.58 31.05
C GLY A 55 -12.22 4.25 30.79
N GLU A 56 -13.04 4.27 31.85
CA GLU A 56 -14.51 4.09 31.79
C GLU A 56 -15.19 5.18 30.96
N VAL A 57 -14.66 6.40 30.98
CA VAL A 57 -15.04 7.51 30.10
C VAL A 57 -13.77 8.01 29.40
N PRO A 58 -13.60 7.77 28.09
CA PRO A 58 -12.43 8.25 27.37
C PRO A 58 -12.47 9.77 27.27
N ASP A 59 -11.41 10.45 27.70
CA ASP A 59 -11.25 11.88 27.41
C ASP A 59 -11.19 12.06 25.88
N PRO A 60 -12.03 12.92 25.27
CA PRO A 60 -11.94 13.26 23.84
C PRO A 60 -10.54 13.72 23.40
N ARG A 61 -9.73 14.26 24.31
CA ARG A 61 -8.33 14.67 24.07
C ARG A 61 -7.36 13.50 24.01
N GLU A 62 -7.70 12.39 24.66
CA GLU A 62 -6.97 11.11 24.67
C GLU A 62 -7.54 10.12 23.64
N ALA A 63 -8.62 10.49 22.95
CA ALA A 63 -9.26 9.64 21.94
C ALA A 63 -8.29 9.34 20.79
N LEU A 64 -7.87 8.08 20.69
CA LEU A 64 -7.06 7.58 19.60
C LEU A 64 -7.91 7.54 18.32
N HIS A 65 -7.40 8.11 17.25
CA HIS A 65 -8.08 8.17 15.96
C HIS A 65 -7.08 8.26 14.83
N MET A 66 -7.54 7.98 13.62
CA MET A 66 -6.78 8.14 12.40
C MET A 66 -7.61 8.90 11.38
N VAL A 67 -7.00 9.88 10.74
CA VAL A 67 -7.54 10.59 9.58
C VAL A 67 -6.67 10.28 8.38
N GLU A 68 -7.29 10.12 7.22
CA GLU A 68 -6.58 9.91 5.97
C GLU A 68 -7.22 10.75 4.86
N ALA A 69 -6.39 11.18 3.91
CA ALA A 69 -6.82 11.81 2.68
C ALA A 69 -6.02 11.23 1.51
N ALA A 70 -6.64 11.10 0.37
CA ALA A 70 -5.98 10.63 -0.85
C ALA A 70 -6.60 11.25 -2.09
N VAL A 71 -5.78 11.35 -3.13
CA VAL A 71 -6.17 11.84 -4.44
C VAL A 71 -5.64 10.91 -5.51
N ARG A 72 -6.39 10.79 -6.61
CA ARG A 72 -6.03 10.01 -7.78
C ARG A 72 -6.36 10.80 -9.05
N GLN A 73 -5.42 10.81 -10.00
CA GLN A 73 -5.64 11.29 -11.36
C GLN A 73 -5.33 10.17 -12.33
N THR A 74 -6.31 9.81 -13.17
CA THR A 74 -6.13 8.85 -14.27
C THR A 74 -6.26 9.57 -15.60
N THR A 75 -5.24 9.46 -16.45
CA THR A 75 -5.22 10.05 -17.80
C THR A 75 -4.83 9.01 -18.84
N ARG A 76 -5.22 9.24 -20.09
CA ARG A 76 -4.80 8.43 -21.23
C ARG A 76 -4.12 9.33 -22.25
N VAL A 77 -2.89 8.99 -22.61
CA VAL A 77 -2.10 9.74 -23.61
C VAL A 77 -1.47 8.73 -24.56
N GLY A 78 -1.79 8.81 -25.86
CA GLY A 78 -1.15 7.99 -26.89
C GLY A 78 -1.22 6.47 -26.66
N GLY A 79 -2.33 5.96 -26.10
CA GLY A 79 -2.49 4.54 -25.77
C GLY A 79 -1.81 4.08 -24.48
N VAL A 80 -1.15 4.98 -23.75
CA VAL A 80 -0.67 4.76 -22.39
C VAL A 80 -1.73 5.23 -21.40
N SER A 81 -2.11 4.36 -20.46
CA SER A 81 -2.93 4.72 -19.31
C SER A 81 -2.02 5.08 -18.15
N ALA A 82 -2.04 6.34 -17.72
CA ALA A 82 -1.25 6.83 -16.59
C ALA A 82 -2.16 7.12 -15.39
N ARG A 83 -1.73 6.70 -14.21
CA ARG A 83 -2.40 6.95 -12.94
C ARG A 83 -1.40 7.55 -11.96
N LEU A 84 -1.70 8.74 -11.48
CA LEU A 84 -0.95 9.44 -10.44
C LEU A 84 -1.77 9.43 -9.16
N THR A 85 -1.14 9.18 -8.03
CA THR A 85 -1.80 9.09 -6.74
C THR A 85 -0.96 9.74 -5.66
N ALA A 86 -1.64 10.34 -4.69
CA ALA A 86 -1.01 10.81 -3.48
C ALA A 86 -1.95 10.57 -2.30
N GLY A 87 -1.40 10.33 -1.12
CA GLY A 87 -2.19 10.17 0.08
C GLY A 87 -1.40 10.45 1.34
N THR A 88 -2.10 10.93 2.37
CA THR A 88 -1.54 11.24 3.67
C THR A 88 -2.44 10.69 4.77
N SER A 89 -1.84 10.28 5.88
CA SER A 89 -2.56 9.90 7.09
C SER A 89 -1.92 10.50 8.31
N ARG A 90 -2.75 10.80 9.31
CA ARG A 90 -2.30 11.15 10.65
C ARG A 90 -3.09 10.33 11.66
N ALA A 91 -2.39 9.72 12.60
CA ALA A 91 -2.98 8.95 13.67
C ALA A 91 -2.50 9.46 15.03
N ARG A 92 -3.43 9.55 15.98
CA ARG A 92 -3.08 9.59 17.40
C ARG A 92 -2.94 8.17 17.90
N VAL A 93 -1.72 7.79 18.23
CA VAL A 93 -1.33 6.45 18.71
C VAL A 93 -0.58 6.59 20.03
N ARG A 94 -0.58 5.54 20.84
CA ARG A 94 0.23 5.48 22.06
C ARG A 94 1.71 5.47 21.70
N ASP A 95 2.56 6.07 22.52
CA ASP A 95 4.00 6.24 22.25
C ASP A 95 4.75 4.92 22.03
N TRP A 96 4.24 3.82 22.60
CA TRP A 96 4.79 2.46 22.46
C TRP A 96 4.08 1.61 21.38
N SER A 97 3.12 2.17 20.65
CA SER A 97 2.34 1.43 19.65
C SER A 97 3.09 1.34 18.32
N ARG A 98 3.54 0.13 17.96
CA ARG A 98 4.09 -0.18 16.63
C ARG A 98 3.06 -0.62 15.59
N ARG A 99 1.77 -0.44 15.88
CA ARG A 99 0.68 -0.94 15.01
C ARG A 99 0.34 0.00 13.87
N LEU A 100 0.50 1.31 14.08
CA LEU A 100 0.13 2.36 13.15
C LEU A 100 1.13 3.51 13.27
N PRO A 101 1.59 4.09 12.15
CA PRO A 101 2.42 5.28 12.16
C PRO A 101 1.60 6.49 12.62
N ARG A 102 2.26 7.43 13.31
CA ARG A 102 1.69 8.74 13.70
C ARG A 102 1.37 9.59 12.48
N GLU A 103 2.26 9.58 11.50
CA GLU A 103 2.10 10.31 10.26
C GLU A 103 2.62 9.48 9.12
N SER A 104 1.97 9.52 7.96
CA SER A 104 2.58 8.99 6.76
C SER A 104 2.06 9.66 5.51
N TRP A 105 2.91 9.72 4.49
CA TRP A 105 2.51 10.11 3.15
C TRP A 105 3.02 9.11 2.12
N ILE A 106 2.34 9.07 0.98
CA ILE A 106 2.67 8.26 -0.18
C ILE A 106 2.38 9.05 -1.45
N VAL A 107 3.26 8.92 -2.44
CA VAL A 107 3.04 9.38 -3.82
C VAL A 107 3.37 8.23 -4.74
N GLY A 108 2.43 7.86 -5.61
CA GLY A 108 2.55 6.70 -6.49
C GLY A 108 2.19 7.03 -7.94
N THR A 109 2.81 6.30 -8.85
CA THR A 109 2.54 6.34 -10.29
C THR A 109 2.35 4.92 -10.81
N GLN A 110 1.47 4.78 -11.78
CA GLN A 110 1.28 3.57 -12.56
C GLN A 110 1.10 3.93 -14.03
N LEU A 111 1.88 3.30 -14.90
CA LEU A 111 1.82 3.45 -16.34
C LEU A 111 1.51 2.09 -16.96
N ALA A 112 0.41 1.97 -17.69
CA ALA A 112 0.05 0.75 -18.40
C ALA A 112 0.05 0.99 -19.91
N TRP A 113 0.79 0.16 -20.63
CA TRP A 113 0.90 0.21 -22.09
C TRP A 113 0.98 -1.21 -22.66
N ARG A 114 -0.05 -1.59 -23.43
CA ARG A 114 -0.19 -2.94 -24.02
C ARG A 114 -0.10 -4.01 -22.93
N SER A 115 0.90 -4.88 -23.02
CA SER A 115 1.20 -5.97 -22.09
C SER A 115 2.08 -5.56 -20.92
N VAL A 116 2.57 -4.31 -20.88
CA VAL A 116 3.52 -3.84 -19.88
C VAL A 116 2.83 -2.90 -18.89
N THR A 117 3.07 -3.11 -17.61
CA THR A 117 2.73 -2.17 -16.53
C THR A 117 3.99 -1.78 -15.79
N LEU A 118 4.17 -0.48 -15.54
CA LEU A 118 5.22 0.07 -14.68
C LEU A 118 4.55 0.71 -13.47
N ASP A 119 5.03 0.39 -12.28
CA ASP A 119 4.52 0.93 -11.04
C ASP A 119 5.68 1.49 -10.23
N GLY A 120 5.46 2.61 -9.54
CA GLY A 120 6.44 3.16 -8.63
C GLY A 120 5.80 4.01 -7.57
N ASP A 121 6.36 4.01 -6.37
CA ASP A 121 5.90 4.91 -5.33
C ASP A 121 7.00 5.25 -4.33
N LEU A 122 6.78 6.36 -3.63
CA LEU A 122 7.60 6.92 -2.58
C LEU A 122 6.76 7.10 -1.34
N ARG A 123 7.29 6.70 -0.19
CA ARG A 123 6.59 6.78 1.10
C ARG A 123 7.51 7.29 2.17
N ARG A 124 6.91 7.97 3.15
CA ARG A 124 7.51 8.20 4.46
C ARG A 124 6.48 7.88 5.53
N GLN A 125 6.93 7.24 6.59
CA GLN A 125 6.12 6.94 7.77
C GLN A 125 6.90 7.37 9.00
N GLU A 126 6.25 8.04 9.93
CA GLU A 126 6.79 8.33 11.26
C GLU A 126 6.09 7.43 12.27
N GLU A 127 6.86 6.59 12.95
CA GLU A 127 6.38 5.66 13.94
C GLU A 127 6.04 6.36 15.27
N ALA A 128 5.43 5.63 16.21
CA ALA A 128 5.03 6.19 17.50
C ALA A 128 6.19 6.68 18.37
N ASP A 129 7.38 6.11 18.19
CA ASP A 129 8.62 6.50 18.86
C ASP A 129 9.36 7.66 18.15
N GLY A 130 8.77 8.22 17.09
CA GLY A 130 9.34 9.33 16.31
C GLY A 130 10.34 8.88 15.24
N VAL A 131 10.61 7.58 15.11
CA VAL A 131 11.47 7.08 14.03
C VAL A 131 10.77 7.27 12.69
N SER A 132 11.43 7.97 11.78
CA SER A 132 10.97 8.12 10.40
C SER A 132 11.59 7.05 9.51
N VAL A 133 10.76 6.38 8.71
CA VAL A 133 11.18 5.41 7.70
C VAL A 133 10.76 5.91 6.33
N ARG A 134 11.72 6.04 5.41
CA ARG A 134 11.47 6.33 4.02
C ARG A 134 11.58 5.06 3.20
N SER A 135 10.61 4.82 2.32
CA SER A 135 10.68 3.72 1.38
C SER A 135 10.34 4.15 -0.04
N TRP A 136 10.86 3.38 -0.99
CA TRP A 136 10.49 3.50 -2.38
C TRP A 136 10.34 2.12 -3.00
N ASN A 137 9.51 2.04 -4.03
CA ASN A 137 9.42 0.87 -4.88
C ASN A 137 9.35 1.23 -6.35
N ALA A 138 9.86 0.31 -7.16
CA ALA A 138 9.71 0.28 -8.60
C ALA A 138 9.36 -1.14 -9.02
N ALA A 139 8.40 -1.30 -9.91
CA ALA A 139 7.99 -2.59 -10.45
C ALA A 139 7.72 -2.50 -11.94
N VAL A 140 7.97 -3.61 -12.63
CA VAL A 140 7.55 -3.85 -14.01
C VAL A 140 6.80 -5.17 -14.05
N ALA A 141 5.68 -5.20 -14.76
CA ALA A 141 4.94 -6.41 -15.05
C ALA A 141 4.74 -6.55 -16.56
N TYR A 142 4.86 -7.77 -17.04
CA TYR A 142 4.59 -8.16 -18.41
C TYR A 142 3.57 -9.29 -18.43
N ALA A 143 2.43 -9.06 -19.09
CA ALA A 143 1.36 -10.03 -19.24
C ALA A 143 1.16 -10.43 -20.70
N ARG A 144 1.25 -11.72 -21.01
CA ARG A 144 1.01 -12.26 -22.35
C ARG A 144 0.25 -13.58 -22.27
N GLY A 145 -0.95 -13.59 -22.86
CA GLY A 145 -1.82 -14.76 -22.81
C GLY A 145 -2.14 -15.15 -21.36
N ALA A 146 -1.82 -16.39 -21.00
CA ALA A 146 -2.02 -16.92 -19.65
C ALA A 146 -0.90 -16.59 -18.67
N MET A 147 0.20 -15.95 -19.11
CA MET A 147 1.39 -15.72 -18.30
C MET A 147 1.48 -14.26 -17.83
N THR A 148 1.82 -14.06 -16.56
CA THR A 148 2.25 -12.77 -16.02
C THR A 148 3.61 -12.93 -15.34
N LEU A 149 4.59 -12.13 -15.76
CA LEU A 149 5.87 -11.98 -15.08
C LEU A 149 5.92 -10.60 -14.44
N SER A 150 6.37 -10.49 -13.20
CA SER A 150 6.65 -9.21 -12.57
C SER A 150 7.98 -9.21 -11.84
N LEU A 151 8.67 -8.08 -11.92
CA LEU A 151 9.91 -7.81 -11.21
C LEU A 151 9.72 -6.55 -10.39
N ARG A 152 10.28 -6.55 -9.18
CA ARG A 152 10.10 -5.45 -8.24
C ARG A 152 11.33 -5.23 -7.39
N LEU A 153 11.67 -3.97 -7.22
CA LEU A 153 12.67 -3.52 -6.27
C LEU A 153 12.02 -2.64 -5.22
N ARG A 154 12.38 -2.86 -3.96
CA ARG A 154 11.99 -2.02 -2.83
C ARG A 154 13.21 -1.68 -2.02
N ARG A 155 13.28 -0.46 -1.54
CA ARG A 155 14.24 -0.03 -0.54
C ARG A 155 13.48 0.64 0.60
N ALA A 156 13.87 0.33 1.82
CA ALA A 156 13.39 1.01 3.02
C ALA A 156 14.60 1.41 3.87
N ALA A 157 14.61 2.65 4.35
CA ALA A 157 15.66 3.18 5.22
C ALA A 157 15.02 3.95 6.37
N PRO A 158 15.21 3.53 7.62
CA PRO A 158 15.00 4.39 8.77
C PRO A 158 15.99 5.56 8.72
N ASP A 159 15.59 6.74 9.17
CA ASP A 159 16.45 7.91 9.24
C ASP A 159 17.68 7.61 10.10
N GLY A 160 18.88 7.82 9.53
CA GLY A 160 20.15 7.54 10.21
C GLY A 160 20.57 6.07 10.25
N ALA A 161 19.81 5.16 9.64
CA ALA A 161 20.16 3.74 9.55
C ALA A 161 20.46 3.33 8.10
N ALA A 162 21.21 2.23 7.95
CA ALA A 162 21.48 1.66 6.64
C ALA A 162 20.21 1.04 6.02
N PRO A 163 20.06 1.12 4.68
CA PRO A 163 18.85 0.65 4.01
C PRO A 163 18.74 -0.88 4.00
N THR A 164 17.50 -1.36 3.90
CA THR A 164 17.18 -2.73 3.51
C THR A 164 16.59 -2.73 2.11
N ASP A 165 17.14 -3.56 1.25
CA ASP A 165 16.70 -3.77 -0.13
C ASP A 165 15.96 -5.10 -0.26
N ARG A 166 14.90 -5.11 -1.06
CA ARG A 166 14.20 -6.34 -1.46
C ARG A 166 14.00 -6.39 -2.96
N TYR A 167 14.38 -7.52 -3.55
CA TYR A 167 14.17 -7.86 -4.94
C TYR A 167 13.15 -8.97 -5.01
N LEU A 168 12.06 -8.74 -5.73
CA LEU A 168 11.00 -9.72 -5.93
C LEU A 168 10.84 -10.05 -7.40
N ALA A 169 10.66 -11.34 -7.68
CA ALA A 169 10.33 -11.84 -9.01
C ALA A 169 9.16 -12.80 -8.88
N ASP A 170 8.03 -12.45 -9.50
CA ASP A 170 6.78 -13.20 -9.40
C ASP A 170 6.40 -13.66 -10.82
N LEU A 171 6.13 -14.96 -11.00
CA LEU A 171 5.63 -15.55 -12.24
C LEU A 171 4.30 -16.23 -11.93
N SER A 172 3.26 -15.90 -12.69
CA SER A 172 2.00 -16.62 -12.66
C SER A 172 1.61 -17.15 -14.05
N TYR A 173 1.02 -18.34 -14.06
CA TYR A 173 0.56 -19.00 -15.28
C TYR A 173 -0.82 -19.61 -15.07
N GLN A 174 -1.80 -19.09 -15.81
CA GLN A 174 -3.17 -19.55 -15.76
C GLN A 174 -3.35 -20.82 -16.61
N VAL A 175 -3.46 -21.98 -15.96
CA VAL A 175 -3.68 -23.27 -16.62
C VAL A 175 -5.12 -23.37 -17.11
N THR A 176 -6.06 -22.96 -16.27
CA THR A 176 -7.50 -22.85 -16.58
C THR A 176 -8.07 -21.63 -15.87
N PRO A 177 -9.31 -21.19 -16.14
CA PRO A 177 -9.93 -20.11 -15.37
C PRO A 177 -9.94 -20.31 -13.85
N ARG A 178 -9.85 -21.56 -13.37
CA ARG A 178 -9.85 -21.91 -11.94
C ARG A 178 -8.49 -22.28 -11.37
N TRP A 179 -7.51 -22.61 -12.22
CA TRP A 179 -6.20 -23.11 -11.81
C TRP A 179 -5.08 -22.21 -12.30
N GLU A 180 -4.18 -21.86 -11.39
CA GLU A 180 -3.02 -21.04 -11.66
C GLU A 180 -1.79 -21.63 -10.98
N LEU A 181 -0.65 -21.64 -11.68
CA LEU A 181 0.66 -21.92 -11.09
C LEU A 181 1.33 -20.60 -10.73
N VAL A 182 1.97 -20.55 -9.57
CA VAL A 182 2.68 -19.36 -9.08
C VAL A 182 4.09 -19.72 -8.64
N ALA A 183 5.03 -18.84 -8.97
CA ALA A 183 6.41 -18.90 -8.53
C ALA A 183 6.84 -17.51 -8.07
N ASP A 184 7.24 -17.40 -6.81
CA ASP A 184 7.62 -16.13 -6.20
C ASP A 184 9.04 -16.25 -5.62
N THR A 185 9.88 -15.27 -5.90
CA THR A 185 11.21 -15.15 -5.30
C THR A 185 11.28 -13.84 -4.53
N ASN A 186 11.83 -13.89 -3.32
CA ASN A 186 12.10 -12.74 -2.49
C ASN A 186 13.54 -12.81 -2.00
N LEU A 187 14.37 -11.89 -2.48
CA LEU A 187 15.73 -11.68 -2.01
C LEU A 187 15.75 -10.41 -1.15
N GLU A 188 16.09 -10.55 0.11
CA GLU A 188 16.28 -9.45 1.05
C GLU A 188 17.77 -9.29 1.34
N THR A 189 18.26 -8.07 1.20
CA THR A 189 19.65 -7.70 1.48
C THR A 189 19.67 -6.48 2.39
N GLY A 190 20.32 -6.61 3.55
CA GLY A 190 20.48 -5.55 4.53
C GLY A 190 21.87 -5.58 5.19
N PRO A 191 22.11 -4.70 6.16
CA PRO A 191 23.43 -4.51 6.77
C PRO A 191 23.94 -5.74 7.51
N GLU A 192 23.03 -6.51 8.09
CA GLU A 192 23.35 -7.65 8.96
C GLU A 192 22.81 -8.99 8.42
N SER A 193 22.10 -9.00 7.29
CA SER A 193 21.49 -10.21 6.76
C SER A 193 21.26 -10.17 5.26
N ALA A 194 21.49 -11.32 4.63
CA ALA A 194 21.04 -11.60 3.27
C ALA A 194 20.24 -12.90 3.31
N GLY A 195 19.04 -12.89 2.73
CA GLY A 195 18.14 -14.03 2.73
C GLY A 195 17.42 -14.15 1.40
N ALA A 196 17.31 -15.37 0.89
CA ALA A 196 16.54 -15.67 -0.30
C ALA A 196 15.45 -16.69 0.04
N VAL A 197 14.21 -16.39 -0.34
CA VAL A 197 13.07 -17.29 -0.22
C VAL A 197 12.46 -17.48 -1.59
N MET A 198 12.29 -18.73 -1.99
CA MET A 198 11.56 -19.10 -3.20
C MET A 198 10.31 -19.89 -2.80
N LYS A 199 9.18 -19.57 -3.41
CA LYS A 199 7.91 -20.26 -3.23
C LYS A 199 7.40 -20.72 -4.58
N LEU A 200 6.91 -21.95 -4.62
CA LEU A 200 6.28 -22.56 -5.78
C LEU A 200 4.95 -23.15 -5.33
N GLY A 201 3.89 -22.92 -6.08
CA GLY A 201 2.57 -23.39 -5.70
C GLY A 201 1.56 -23.38 -6.82
N ALA A 202 0.39 -23.93 -6.51
CA ALA A 202 -0.80 -23.84 -7.35
C ALA A 202 -1.93 -23.17 -6.55
N ARG A 203 -2.67 -22.29 -7.20
CA ARG A 203 -3.85 -21.62 -6.65
C ARG A 203 -5.09 -22.13 -7.38
N MET A 204 -6.08 -22.55 -6.58
CA MET A 204 -7.40 -22.94 -7.08
C MET A 204 -8.45 -21.97 -6.55
N THR A 205 -9.30 -21.44 -7.45
CA THR A 205 -10.43 -20.58 -7.07
C THR A 205 -11.72 -21.40 -7.16
N PHE A 206 -12.53 -21.37 -6.09
CA PHE A 206 -13.80 -22.09 -5.99
C PHE A 206 -14.98 -21.16 -6.26
#